data_AF-A0A956FWH3-F1
#
_entry.id   AF-A0A956FWH3-F1
#
_cell.length_a   1.000
_cell.length_b   1.000
_cell.length_c   1.000
_cell.angle_alpha   90.00
_cell.angle_beta   90.00
_cell.angle_gamma   90.00
#
_symmetry.space_group_name_H-M   'P 1'
#
loop_
_entity.id
_entity.type
_entity.pdbx_description
1 polymer ?
#
loop_
_entity_poly.entity_id
_entity_poly.type
_entity_poly.pdbx_seq_one_letter_code
_entity_poly.pdbx_strand_id
1 'polypeptide(L)'
;MIDASPCPLELVDDGGLVLRAGGDAPSRLEVEPPEVCAAHPGRCRWVGSVTAVGPLLAAIVDGPESELPVDVWLGAALGGERMTFVDLWWSDPSVVDRTEVGPVYALAPALCGDSLVLRPAPRLPEAEHLEAPALLVELSGEYVVQDGALTRAGPAPSGACEPVAIELP
;
A
#
# COMPACT_ATOMS: atom_id res chain seq x y z
N MET A 1 14.37 -4.99 29.64
CA MET A 1 13.72 -5.50 28.41
C MET A 1 12.64 -4.51 28.08
N ILE A 2 12.86 -3.66 27.08
CA ILE A 2 11.80 -2.79 26.55
C ILE A 2 10.96 -3.70 25.68
N ASP A 3 9.68 -3.82 26.02
CA ASP A 3 8.69 -4.55 25.23
C ASP A 3 8.55 -3.78 23.90
N ALA A 4 9.24 -4.26 22.86
CA ALA A 4 9.20 -3.69 21.51
C ALA A 4 7.94 -4.16 20.78
N SER A 5 6.79 -4.05 21.45
CA SER A 5 5.50 -4.20 20.80
C SER A 5 5.38 -3.05 19.79
N PRO A 6 5.17 -3.34 18.49
CA PRO A 6 5.04 -2.28 17.49
C PRO A 6 3.88 -1.38 17.90
N CYS A 7 4.18 -0.09 18.11
CA CYS A 7 3.17 0.92 18.38
C CYS A 7 2.11 0.88 17.28
N PRO A 8 0.82 0.64 17.59
CA PRO A 8 -0.20 0.60 16.56
C PRO A 8 -0.28 1.97 15.89
N LEU A 9 -0.35 1.95 14.56
CA LEU A 9 -0.68 3.13 13.77
C LEU A 9 -2.19 3.33 13.85
N GLU A 10 -2.61 4.53 14.23
CA GLU A 10 -4.02 4.93 14.26
C GLU A 10 -4.24 6.03 13.23
N LEU A 11 -5.17 5.80 12.31
CA LEU A 11 -5.66 6.82 11.40
C LEU A 11 -6.82 7.55 12.07
N VAL A 12 -6.66 8.85 12.30
CA VAL A 12 -7.63 9.69 13.02
C VAL A 12 -8.07 10.84 12.12
N ASP A 13 -9.35 11.18 12.16
CA ASP A 13 -9.86 12.42 11.57
C ASP A 13 -9.91 13.52 12.64
N ASP A 14 -9.05 14.53 12.49
CA ASP A 14 -8.92 15.68 13.40
C ASP A 14 -8.96 16.99 12.59
N GLY A 15 -10.01 17.14 11.78
CA GLY A 15 -10.13 18.18 10.76
C GLY A 15 -9.33 17.86 9.50
N GLY A 16 -9.09 16.57 9.23
CA GLY A 16 -8.20 16.03 8.21
C GLY A 16 -7.64 14.66 8.65
N LEU A 17 -7.35 13.78 7.68
CA LEU A 17 -6.80 12.45 7.96
C LEU A 17 -5.35 12.56 8.41
N VAL A 18 -5.08 11.99 9.58
CA VAL A 18 -3.78 12.03 10.22
C VAL A 18 -3.41 10.64 10.69
N LEU A 19 -2.19 10.20 10.37
CA LEU A 19 -1.63 9.00 10.92
C LEU A 19 -0.86 9.34 12.21
N ARG A 20 -1.18 8.63 13.30
CA ARG A 20 -0.51 8.74 14.61
C ARG A 20 0.11 7.41 14.97
N ALA A 21 1.36 7.41 15.41
CA ALA A 21 1.95 6.26 16.10
C ALA A 21 1.57 6.32 17.58
N GLY A 22 1.03 5.24 18.16
CA GLY A 22 0.71 5.20 19.59
C GLY A 22 1.97 5.21 20.47
N GLY A 23 2.29 6.32 21.15
CA GLY A 23 3.45 6.46 22.05
C GLY A 23 3.74 7.90 22.48
N ASP A 24 4.80 8.12 23.27
CA ASP A 24 5.17 9.44 23.85
C ASP A 24 5.68 10.49 22.84
N ALA A 25 5.89 10.11 21.58
CA ALA A 25 6.25 11.02 20.51
C ALA A 25 5.13 11.04 19.45
N PRO A 26 4.34 12.13 19.36
CA PRO A 26 3.31 12.25 18.34
C PRO A 26 3.99 12.60 17.01
N SER A 27 4.46 11.59 16.28
CA SER A 27 4.67 11.76 14.84
C SER A 27 3.29 11.92 14.21
N ARG A 28 2.93 13.17 13.92
CA ARG A 28 1.74 13.53 13.15
C ARG A 28 2.13 13.53 11.68
N LEU A 29 1.57 12.62 10.89
CA LEU A 29 1.76 12.60 9.45
C LEU A 29 0.44 12.97 8.77
N GLU A 30 0.47 13.97 7.89
CA GLU A 30 -0.70 14.31 7.07
C GLU A 30 -0.95 13.19 6.07
N VAL A 31 -2.21 12.78 5.93
CA VAL A 31 -2.63 11.77 4.95
C VAL A 31 -3.53 12.42 3.93
N GLU A 32 -3.10 12.44 2.68
CA GLU A 32 -3.93 12.83 1.55
C GLU A 32 -4.50 11.55 0.94
N PRO A 33 -5.76 11.17 1.23
CA PRO A 33 -6.31 9.89 0.80
C PRO A 33 -6.45 9.85 -0.72
N PRO A 34 -6.42 8.65 -1.34
CA PRO A 34 -6.81 8.48 -2.73
C PRO A 34 -8.19 9.12 -2.99
N GLU A 35 -8.39 9.69 -4.18
CA GLU A 35 -9.61 10.45 -4.52
C GLU A 35 -10.88 9.64 -4.27
N VAL A 36 -10.85 8.33 -4.59
CA VAL A 36 -11.98 7.41 -4.34
C VAL A 36 -12.33 7.29 -2.85
N CYS A 37 -11.32 7.29 -1.96
CA CYS A 37 -11.53 7.27 -0.52
C CYS A 37 -11.98 8.62 0.02
N ALA A 38 -11.50 9.72 -0.56
CA ALA A 38 -11.97 11.07 -0.22
C ALA A 38 -13.45 11.26 -0.59
N ALA A 39 -13.85 10.78 -1.77
CA ALA A 39 -15.21 10.87 -2.28
C ALA A 39 -16.18 9.92 -1.54
N HIS A 40 -15.67 8.76 -1.09
CA HIS A 40 -16.47 7.71 -0.47
C HIS A 40 -15.80 7.13 0.79
N PRO A 41 -15.71 7.90 1.90
CA PRO A 41 -14.94 7.49 3.08
C PRO A 41 -15.43 6.18 3.72
N GLY A 42 -16.72 5.86 3.61
CA GLY A 42 -17.29 4.60 4.10
C GLY A 42 -16.96 3.35 3.28
N ARG A 43 -16.24 3.49 2.15
CA ARG A 43 -15.83 2.39 1.27
C ARG A 43 -14.36 2.02 1.40
N CYS A 44 -13.59 2.75 2.21
CA CYS A 44 -12.17 2.49 2.37
C CYS A 44 -11.86 1.93 3.76
N ARG A 45 -11.21 0.77 3.77
CA ARG A 45 -10.60 0.16 4.95
C ARG A 45 -9.10 0.42 4.93
N TRP A 46 -8.53 0.67 6.10
CA TRP A 46 -7.14 1.08 6.24
C TRP A 46 -6.37 0.04 7.03
N VAL A 47 -5.23 -0.40 6.51
CA VAL A 47 -4.32 -1.35 7.18
C VAL A 47 -2.92 -0.78 7.12
N GLY A 48 -2.26 -0.63 8.28
CA GLY A 48 -0.97 0.04 8.38
C GLY A 48 0.10 -0.81 9.04
N SER A 49 1.36 -0.51 8.73
CA SER A 49 2.53 -1.08 9.39
C SER A 49 3.64 -0.04 9.54
N VAL A 50 4.36 -0.07 10.66
CA VAL A 50 5.57 0.74 10.84
C VAL A 50 6.76 -0.08 10.38
N THR A 51 7.50 0.44 9.42
CA THR A 51 8.67 -0.22 8.83
C THR A 51 9.95 0.57 9.05
N ALA A 52 11.10 0.01 8.64
CA ALA A 52 12.38 0.70 8.68
C ALA A 52 12.40 2.00 7.85
N VAL A 53 11.60 2.07 6.78
CA VAL A 53 11.48 3.26 5.91
C VAL A 53 10.36 4.22 6.36
N GLY A 54 9.75 3.95 7.51
CA GLY A 54 8.65 4.72 8.08
C GLY A 54 7.29 4.01 7.99
N PRO A 55 6.20 4.73 8.30
CA PRO A 55 4.86 4.18 8.25
C PRO A 55 4.42 3.93 6.80
N LEU A 56 3.82 2.77 6.58
CA LEU A 56 3.15 2.38 5.35
C LEU A 56 1.67 2.14 5.66
N LEU A 57 0.79 2.55 4.76
CA LEU A 57 -0.66 2.44 4.94
C LEU A 57 -1.31 1.98 3.65
N ALA A 58 -1.97 0.83 3.66
CA ALA A 58 -2.83 0.40 2.57
C ALA A 58 -4.23 0.99 2.71
N ALA A 59 -4.76 1.56 1.62
CA ALA A 59 -6.16 1.91 1.46
C ALA A 59 -6.83 0.84 0.60
N ILE A 60 -7.70 0.03 1.20
CA ILE A 60 -8.43 -1.04 0.52
C ILE A 60 -9.83 -0.51 0.22
N VAL A 61 -10.17 -0.41 -1.06
CA VAL A 61 -11.44 0.14 -1.53
C VAL A 61 -12.39 -1.01 -1.82
N ASP A 62 -13.48 -1.10 -1.06
CA ASP A 62 -14.51 -2.12 -1.28
C ASP A 62 -15.47 -1.71 -2.42
N GLY A 63 -16.02 -2.70 -3.11
CA GLY A 63 -16.98 -2.50 -4.20
C GLY A 63 -18.24 -1.73 -3.76
N PRO A 64 -18.96 -1.10 -4.70
CA PRO A 64 -20.17 -0.34 -4.36
C PRO A 64 -21.32 -1.26 -3.90
N GLU A 65 -21.32 -2.51 -4.34
CA GLU A 65 -22.38 -3.51 -4.08
C GLU A 65 -21.84 -4.77 -3.37
N SER A 66 -20.56 -4.77 -2.97
CA SER A 66 -19.91 -5.91 -2.32
C SER A 66 -18.84 -5.46 -1.33
N GLU A 67 -18.57 -6.28 -0.32
CA GLU A 67 -17.42 -6.12 0.58
C GLU A 67 -16.11 -6.61 -0.07
N LEU A 68 -16.15 -6.97 -1.36
CA LEU A 68 -14.97 -7.42 -2.08
C LEU A 68 -14.15 -6.22 -2.53
N PRO A 69 -12.83 -6.21 -2.29
CA PRO A 69 -11.98 -5.14 -2.75
C PRO A 69 -11.96 -5.03 -4.28
N VAL A 70 -12.11 -3.81 -4.77
CA VAL A 70 -12.06 -3.45 -6.20
C VAL A 70 -10.82 -2.61 -6.52
N ASP A 71 -10.15 -2.06 -5.51
CA ASP A 71 -8.96 -1.25 -5.67
C ASP A 71 -8.12 -1.25 -4.38
N VAL A 72 -6.80 -1.10 -4.49
CA VAL A 72 -5.87 -1.07 -3.35
C VAL A 72 -4.74 -0.09 -3.62
N TRP A 73 -4.54 0.84 -2.71
CA TRP A 73 -3.50 1.87 -2.78
C TRP A 73 -2.51 1.69 -1.64
N LEU A 74 -1.22 1.94 -1.88
CA LEU A 74 -0.20 2.01 -0.84
C LEU A 74 0.25 3.45 -0.61
N GLY A 75 0.07 3.91 0.61
CA GLY A 75 0.56 5.17 1.14
C GLY A 75 1.93 5.02 1.78
N ALA A 76 2.86 5.90 1.42
CA ALA A 76 4.16 6.04 2.07
C ALA A 76 4.56 7.52 2.17
N ALA A 77 5.35 7.86 3.19
CA ALA A 77 5.96 9.19 3.33
C ALA A 77 7.47 9.21 3.04
N LEU A 78 8.17 8.10 3.27
CA LEU A 78 9.61 7.93 2.98
C LEU A 78 10.49 9.11 3.44
N GLY A 79 10.26 9.59 4.67
CA GLY A 79 10.98 10.72 5.26
C GLY A 79 10.36 12.11 5.00
N GLY A 80 9.26 12.18 4.24
CA GLY A 80 8.45 13.39 4.07
C GLY A 80 7.46 13.63 5.21
N GLU A 81 6.82 14.80 5.19
CA GLU A 81 5.80 15.22 6.17
C GLU A 81 4.37 14.78 5.80
N ARG A 82 4.20 14.24 4.60
CA ARG A 82 2.91 13.81 4.05
C ARG A 82 2.98 12.40 3.47
N MET A 83 1.93 11.63 3.71
CA MET A 83 1.70 10.35 3.07
C MET A 83 1.09 10.55 1.69
N THR A 84 1.68 9.89 0.70
CA THR A 84 1.25 9.93 -0.70
C THR A 84 1.04 8.51 -1.20
N PHE A 85 0.09 8.32 -2.11
CA PHE A 85 -0.40 6.99 -2.48
C PHE A 85 -0.04 6.61 -3.90
N VAL A 86 0.22 5.33 -4.10
CA VAL A 86 0.32 4.70 -5.42
C VAL A 86 -0.64 3.52 -5.51
N ASP A 87 -1.29 3.37 -6.66
CA ASP A 87 -2.15 2.23 -6.98
C ASP A 87 -1.29 0.94 -7.00
N LEU A 88 -1.79 -0.14 -6.42
CA LEU A 88 -1.15 -1.46 -6.44
C LEU A 88 -1.75 -2.40 -7.49
N TRP A 89 -2.93 -2.10 -8.03
CA TRP A 89 -3.77 -2.97 -8.83
C TRP A 89 -3.79 -2.52 -10.30
N TRP A 90 -2.68 -2.76 -11.01
CA TRP A 90 -2.50 -2.35 -12.40
C TRP A 90 -2.84 -3.47 -13.40
N SER A 91 -4.10 -3.86 -13.50
CA SER A 91 -4.64 -4.68 -14.61
C SER A 91 -6.15 -4.82 -14.54
N ASP A 92 -6.75 -5.39 -15.58
CA ASP A 92 -8.18 -5.64 -15.63
C ASP A 92 -8.66 -6.49 -14.44
N PRO A 93 -9.85 -6.19 -13.89
CA PRO A 93 -10.44 -6.99 -12.85
C PRO A 93 -10.71 -8.42 -13.36
N SER A 94 -10.64 -9.37 -12.44
CA SER A 94 -10.98 -10.76 -12.71
C SER A 94 -12.42 -11.04 -12.28
N VAL A 95 -13.02 -12.14 -12.76
CA VAL A 95 -14.40 -12.50 -12.40
C VAL A 95 -14.41 -13.88 -11.76
N VAL A 96 -14.83 -13.94 -10.50
CA VAL A 96 -15.00 -15.18 -9.73
C VAL A 96 -16.48 -15.35 -9.42
N ASP A 97 -17.08 -16.46 -9.85
CA ASP A 97 -18.50 -16.77 -9.63
C ASP A 97 -19.46 -15.62 -10.04
N ARG A 98 -19.19 -14.96 -11.18
CA ARG A 98 -19.91 -13.79 -11.72
C ARG A 98 -19.79 -12.51 -10.89
N THR A 99 -18.89 -12.48 -9.92
CA THR A 99 -18.57 -11.28 -9.15
C THR A 99 -17.22 -10.75 -9.61
N GLU A 100 -17.17 -9.46 -9.97
CA GLU A 100 -15.90 -8.80 -10.26
C GLU A 100 -15.08 -8.72 -8.97
N VAL A 101 -13.82 -9.13 -9.10
CA VAL A 101 -12.78 -9.03 -8.07
C VAL A 101 -11.60 -8.31 -8.69
N GLY A 102 -10.73 -7.77 -7.83
CA GLY A 102 -9.46 -7.20 -8.28
C GLY A 102 -8.65 -8.08 -9.23
N PRO A 103 -7.61 -7.51 -9.85
CA PRO A 103 -6.71 -8.25 -10.72
C PRO A 103 -6.07 -9.45 -10.02
N VAL A 104 -5.70 -10.46 -10.81
CA VAL A 104 -5.00 -11.67 -10.34
C VAL A 104 -3.58 -11.40 -9.81
N TYR A 105 -2.97 -10.29 -10.22
CA TYR A 105 -1.67 -9.80 -9.74
C TYR A 105 -1.80 -8.42 -9.13
N ALA A 106 -0.90 -8.11 -8.19
CA ALA A 106 -0.75 -6.79 -7.63
C ALA A 106 0.74 -6.44 -7.46
N LEU A 107 1.03 -5.16 -7.22
CA LEU A 107 2.29 -4.71 -6.68
C LEU A 107 2.31 -4.93 -5.17
N ALA A 108 3.14 -5.86 -4.69
CA ALA A 108 3.35 -6.10 -3.27
C ALA A 108 4.56 -5.30 -2.75
N PRO A 109 4.43 -4.66 -1.57
CA PRO A 109 5.53 -3.94 -0.93
C PRO A 109 6.56 -4.88 -0.31
N ALA A 110 7.82 -4.55 -0.49
CA ALA A 110 8.97 -5.18 0.14
C ALA A 110 9.99 -4.11 0.54
N LEU A 111 10.83 -4.43 1.54
CA LEU A 111 11.93 -3.59 1.98
C LEU A 111 13.25 -4.23 1.55
N CYS A 112 14.08 -3.47 0.86
CA CYS A 112 15.41 -3.89 0.45
C CYS A 112 16.43 -2.97 1.14
N GLY A 113 16.76 -3.25 2.41
CA GLY A 113 17.46 -2.29 3.27
C GLY A 113 16.56 -1.11 3.61
N ASP A 114 17.00 0.10 3.27
CA ASP A 114 16.28 1.36 3.54
C ASP A 114 15.41 1.83 2.36
N SER A 115 15.16 0.96 1.39
CA SER A 115 14.38 1.26 0.18
C SER A 115 13.03 0.54 0.19
N LEU A 116 11.97 1.29 -0.11
CA LEU A 116 10.67 0.70 -0.45
C LEU A 116 10.69 0.21 -1.89
N VAL A 117 10.37 -1.05 -2.09
CA VAL A 117 10.29 -1.69 -3.41
C VAL A 117 8.92 -2.30 -3.60
N LEU A 118 8.32 -2.07 -4.78
CA LEU A 118 7.11 -2.75 -5.20
C LEU A 118 7.44 -3.83 -6.23
N ARG A 119 6.91 -5.04 -6.03
CA ARG A 119 7.17 -6.20 -6.90
C ARG A 119 5.86 -6.85 -7.32
N PRO A 120 5.75 -7.39 -8.55
CA PRO A 120 4.57 -8.14 -8.93
C PRO A 120 4.47 -9.38 -8.04
N ALA A 121 3.30 -9.59 -7.47
CA ALA A 121 2.97 -10.75 -6.66
C ALA A 121 1.61 -11.32 -7.08
N PRO A 122 1.48 -12.66 -7.13
CA PRO A 122 0.19 -13.29 -7.36
C PRO A 122 -0.71 -12.98 -6.16
N ARG A 123 -1.95 -12.57 -6.45
CA ARG A 123 -2.99 -12.30 -5.46
C ARG A 123 -3.97 -13.47 -5.36
N LEU A 124 -4.33 -14.04 -6.51
CA LEU A 124 -5.28 -15.14 -6.61
C LEU A 124 -4.55 -16.46 -6.94
N PRO A 125 -5.10 -17.63 -6.53
CA PRO A 125 -4.47 -18.92 -6.79
C PRO A 125 -4.21 -19.19 -8.28
N GLU A 126 -5.07 -18.72 -9.19
CA GLU A 126 -4.84 -18.89 -10.63
C GLU A 126 -3.58 -18.19 -11.16
N ALA A 127 -3.06 -17.19 -10.44
CA ALA A 127 -1.87 -16.45 -10.82
C ALA A 127 -0.56 -17.17 -10.48
N GLU A 128 -0.57 -18.19 -9.61
CA GLU A 128 0.65 -18.85 -9.12
C GLU A 128 1.49 -19.51 -10.24
N HIS A 129 0.89 -19.78 -11.39
CA HIS A 129 1.53 -20.44 -12.52
C HIS A 129 1.53 -19.60 -13.80
N LEU A 130 1.08 -18.34 -13.71
CA LEU A 130 1.07 -17.41 -14.82
C LEU A 130 2.32 -16.52 -14.77
N GLU A 131 2.56 -15.81 -15.86
CA GLU A 131 3.52 -14.72 -15.87
C GLU A 131 2.82 -13.43 -15.43
N ALA A 132 3.52 -12.60 -14.66
CA ALA A 132 3.01 -11.29 -14.30
C ALA A 132 2.79 -10.43 -15.56
N PRO A 133 1.72 -9.62 -15.62
CA PRO A 133 1.49 -8.70 -16.73
C PRO A 133 2.69 -7.79 -16.98
N ALA A 134 3.02 -7.53 -18.26
CA ALA A 134 4.18 -6.74 -18.63
C ALA A 134 4.17 -5.34 -17.99
N LEU A 135 3.00 -4.70 -17.91
CA LEU A 135 2.85 -3.40 -17.25
C LEU A 135 3.22 -3.46 -15.76
N LEU A 136 2.79 -4.49 -15.04
CA LEU A 136 3.14 -4.71 -13.63
C LEU A 136 4.66 -4.90 -13.46
N VAL A 137 5.30 -5.61 -14.39
CA VAL A 137 6.75 -5.76 -14.41
C VAL A 137 7.45 -4.42 -14.64
N GLU A 138 6.95 -3.59 -15.56
CA GLU A 138 7.49 -2.24 -15.81
C GLU A 138 7.34 -1.31 -14.60
N LEU A 139 6.21 -1.39 -13.89
CA LEU A 139 5.93 -0.62 -12.68
C LEU A 139 6.68 -1.16 -11.45
N SER A 140 7.29 -2.33 -11.54
CA SER A 140 8.07 -2.89 -10.43
C SER A 140 9.42 -2.20 -10.25
N GLY A 141 9.83 -2.02 -9.00
CA GLY A 141 11.11 -1.36 -8.69
C GLY A 141 11.09 -0.58 -7.39
N GLU A 142 12.09 0.28 -7.23
CA GLU A 142 12.22 1.16 -6.08
C GLU A 142 11.28 2.37 -6.20
N TYR A 143 10.65 2.72 -5.09
CA TYR A 143 9.74 3.85 -4.98
C TYR A 143 10.28 4.88 -4.00
N VAL A 144 10.17 6.15 -4.40
CA VAL A 144 10.60 7.32 -3.61
C VAL A 144 9.50 8.37 -3.63
N VAL A 145 9.51 9.27 -2.65
CA VAL A 145 8.69 10.48 -2.74
C VAL A 145 9.50 11.53 -3.50
N GLN A 146 9.02 11.90 -4.68
CA GLN A 146 9.60 12.94 -5.51
C GLN A 146 8.52 13.96 -5.88
N ASP A 147 8.81 15.25 -5.69
CA ASP A 147 7.89 16.36 -5.98
C ASP A 147 6.51 16.18 -5.32
N GLY A 148 6.48 15.56 -4.13
CA GLY A 148 5.25 15.32 -3.37
C GLY A 148 4.40 14.15 -3.86
N ALA A 149 4.96 13.26 -4.70
CA ALA A 149 4.28 12.05 -5.17
C ALA A 149 5.14 10.81 -4.97
N LEU A 150 4.52 9.69 -4.61
CA LEU A 150 5.16 8.39 -4.56
C LEU A 150 5.35 7.88 -5.99
N THR A 151 6.59 7.87 -6.47
CA THR A 151 6.93 7.54 -7.86
C THR A 151 8.04 6.50 -7.93
N ARG A 152 8.02 5.73 -9.01
CA ARG A 152 9.06 4.72 -9.28
C ARG A 152 10.36 5.41 -9.68
N ALA A 153 11.39 5.28 -8.86
CA ALA A 153 12.72 5.85 -9.11
C ALA A 153 13.55 5.01 -10.10
N GLY A 154 13.34 3.69 -10.12
CA GLY A 154 14.19 2.80 -10.90
C GLY A 154 13.95 1.32 -10.59
N PRO A 155 14.85 0.43 -11.06
CA PRO A 155 14.79 -0.99 -10.70
C PRO A 155 15.04 -1.19 -9.21
N ALA A 156 14.61 -2.34 -8.68
CA ALA A 156 14.90 -2.70 -7.30
C ALA A 156 16.43 -2.79 -7.06
N PRO A 157 16.95 -2.29 -5.92
CA PRO A 157 18.35 -2.48 -5.56
C PRO A 157 18.69 -3.98 -5.46
N SER A 158 19.96 -4.30 -5.74
CA SER A 158 20.45 -5.67 -5.61
C SER A 158 20.52 -6.07 -4.13
N GLY A 159 19.90 -7.19 -3.76
CA GLY A 159 19.96 -7.70 -2.39
C GLY A 159 18.79 -8.60 -2.04
N ALA A 160 18.77 -9.05 -0.78
CA ALA A 160 17.59 -9.67 -0.21
C ALA A 160 16.57 -8.58 0.10
N CYS A 161 15.31 -8.84 -0.27
CA CYS A 161 14.19 -7.98 0.05
C CYS A 161 13.21 -8.78 0.91
N GLU A 162 12.73 -8.16 1.98
CA GLU A 162 11.78 -8.78 2.89
C GLU A 162 10.37 -8.25 2.56
N PRO A 163 9.36 -9.13 2.41
CA PRO A 163 7.99 -8.69 2.25
C PRO A 163 7.56 -7.83 3.43
N VAL A 164 6.84 -6.74 3.16
CA VAL A 164 6.23 -5.95 4.22
C VAL A 164 5.01 -6.71 4.75
N ALA A 165 4.90 -6.84 6.08
CA ALA A 165 3.74 -7.43 6.73
C ALA A 165 2.54 -6.46 6.76
N ILE A 166 1.96 -6.20 5.59
CA ILE A 166 0.65 -5.57 5.42
C ILE A 166 -0.25 -6.59 4.74
N GLU A 167 -1.41 -6.86 5.36
CA GLU A 167 -2.40 -7.76 4.79
C GLU A 167 -3.08 -7.06 3.61
N LEU A 168 -2.70 -7.46 2.39
CA LEU A 168 -3.35 -7.06 1.16
C LEU A 168 -4.35 -8.16 0.74
N PRO A 169 -5.54 -7.79 0.23
CA PRO A 169 -6.52 -8.74 -0.27
C PRO A 169 -6.11 -9.36 -1.60
#